data_AF-A0AAW0KK94-F1
#
_entry.id   AF-A0AAW0KK94-F1
#
_cell.length_a   1.000
_cell.length_b   1.000
_cell.length_c   1.000
_cell.angle_alpha   90.00
_cell.angle_beta   90.00
_cell.angle_gamma   90.00
#
_symmetry.space_group_name_H-M   'P 1'
#
loop_
_entity.id
_entity.type
_entity.pdbx_description
1 polymer ?
#
loop_
_entity_poly.entity_id
_entity_poly.type
_entity_poly.pdbx_seq_one_letter_code
_entity_poly.pdbx_strand_id
1 'polypeptide(L)'
;MVIGIICASLVQIFMTVDSFRTDDKITSLPGQPQVSFQQFSGYISVDEKQNRALFYYFVEAESQPGSKPLVLWLNGGPGCSSVASAFLEHGPLK
;
A
#
# COMPACT_ATOMS: atom_id res chain seq x y z
N MET A 1 26.84 28.95 -15.56
CA MET A 1 26.94 27.87 -14.55
C MET A 1 25.81 27.91 -13.52
N VAL A 2 25.48 29.08 -12.95
CA VAL A 2 24.41 29.24 -11.94
C VAL A 2 22.99 28.95 -12.48
N ILE A 3 22.66 29.41 -13.69
CA ILE A 3 21.35 29.18 -14.32
C ILE A 3 21.07 27.68 -14.57
N GLY A 4 22.10 26.91 -14.94
CA GLY A 4 21.98 25.47 -15.17
C GLY A 4 21.75 24.68 -13.88
N ILE A 5 22.34 25.11 -12.77
CA ILE A 5 22.13 24.51 -11.44
C ILE A 5 20.71 24.78 -10.96
N ILE A 6 20.18 25.99 -11.17
CA ILE A 6 18.79 26.35 -10.81
C ILE A 6 17.79 25.53 -11.62
N CYS A 7 18.00 25.35 -12.94
CA CYS A 7 17.15 24.48 -13.75
C CYS A 7 17.20 23.01 -13.31
N ALA A 8 18.40 22.47 -13.04
CA ALA A 8 18.54 21.08 -12.60
C ALA A 8 17.87 20.82 -11.22
N SER A 9 17.99 21.77 -10.29
CA SER A 9 17.35 21.68 -8.98
C SER A 9 15.83 21.89 -9.03
N LEU A 10 15.32 22.72 -9.95
CA LEU A 10 13.89 22.83 -10.22
C LEU A 10 13.31 21.54 -10.84
N VAL A 11 14.04 20.86 -11.72
CA VAL A 11 13.62 19.58 -12.31
C VAL A 11 13.55 18.44 -11.28
N GLN A 12 14.42 18.44 -10.26
CA GLN A 12 14.36 17.45 -9.17
C GLN A 12 13.14 17.60 -8.26
N ILE A 13 12.55 18.80 -8.16
CA ILE A 13 11.34 19.04 -7.37
C ILE A 13 10.10 18.42 -8.03
N PHE A 14 10.12 18.16 -9.35
CA PHE A 14 8.99 17.63 -10.11
C PHE A 14 8.93 16.09 -10.22
N MET A 15 9.85 15.34 -9.59
CA MET A 15 9.67 13.90 -9.47
C MET A 15 8.64 13.61 -8.38
N THR A 16 7.36 13.61 -8.75
CA THR A 16 6.33 12.95 -7.95
C THR A 16 6.73 11.48 -7.83
N VAL A 17 7.16 11.06 -6.65
CA VAL A 17 7.30 9.64 -6.34
C VAL A 17 5.89 9.09 -6.36
N ASP A 18 5.49 8.44 -7.45
CA ASP A 18 4.31 7.59 -7.44
C ASP A 18 4.61 6.44 -6.47
N SER A 19 4.18 6.61 -5.22
CA SER A 19 4.45 5.63 -4.15
C SER A 19 3.51 4.43 -4.22
N PHE A 20 2.59 4.39 -5.17
CA PHE A 20 1.59 3.34 -5.32
C PHE A 20 1.83 2.55 -6.58
N ARG A 21 2.10 1.26 -6.42
CA ARG A 21 2.13 0.33 -7.54
C ARG A 21 0.69 0.15 -8.03
N THR A 22 0.33 0.84 -9.11
CA THR A 22 -1.03 0.78 -9.67
C THR A 22 -1.43 -0.66 -10.04
N ASP A 23 -0.44 -1.49 -10.39
CA ASP A 23 -0.61 -2.92 -10.69
C ASP A 23 -1.16 -3.73 -9.50
N ASP A 24 -0.93 -3.29 -8.27
CA ASP A 24 -1.36 -3.98 -7.06
C ASP A 24 -2.82 -3.61 -6.68
N LYS A 25 -3.47 -2.71 -7.44
CA LYS A 25 -4.84 -2.28 -7.18
C LYS A 25 -5.83 -3.42 -7.43
N ILE A 26 -6.61 -3.76 -6.41
CA ILE A 26 -7.69 -4.73 -6.50
C ILE A 26 -8.92 -4.00 -7.05
N THR A 27 -9.37 -4.37 -8.25
CA THR A 27 -10.58 -3.80 -8.87
C THR A 27 -11.87 -4.38 -8.29
N SER A 28 -11.85 -5.67 -7.92
CA SER A 28 -12.99 -6.37 -7.32
C SER A 28 -12.52 -7.69 -6.69
N LEU A 29 -13.09 -8.06 -5.55
CA LEU A 29 -12.94 -9.41 -4.98
C LEU A 29 -14.20 -10.26 -5.22
N PRO A 30 -14.07 -11.57 -5.43
CA PRO A 30 -15.22 -12.47 -5.51
C PRO A 30 -16.09 -12.38 -4.25
N GLY A 31 -17.40 -12.16 -4.42
CA GLY A 31 -18.35 -12.07 -3.31
C GLY A 31 -18.32 -10.75 -2.53
N GLN A 32 -17.48 -9.79 -2.93
CA GLN A 32 -17.40 -8.49 -2.26
C GLN A 32 -18.61 -7.61 -2.61
N PRO A 33 -19.24 -6.97 -1.61
CA PRO A 33 -20.25 -5.94 -1.86
C PRO A 33 -19.63 -4.70 -2.52
N GLN A 34 -20.45 -3.78 -3.01
CA GLN A 34 -19.95 -2.48 -3.47
C GLN A 34 -19.31 -1.73 -2.31
N VAL A 35 -18.08 -1.26 -2.51
CA VAL A 35 -17.32 -0.48 -1.52
C VAL A 35 -16.80 0.82 -2.15
N SER A 36 -16.61 1.85 -1.34
CA SER A 36 -16.10 3.16 -1.76
C SER A 36 -14.60 3.34 -1.54
N PHE A 37 -13.96 2.49 -0.74
CA PHE A 37 -12.53 2.55 -0.48
C PHE A 37 -11.71 1.85 -1.57
N GLN A 38 -10.47 2.29 -1.76
CA GLN A 38 -9.51 1.59 -2.59
C GLN A 38 -8.79 0.51 -1.78
N GLN A 39 -8.46 -0.59 -2.44
CA GLN A 39 -7.76 -1.72 -1.83
C GLN A 39 -6.68 -2.22 -2.78
N PHE A 40 -5.60 -2.71 -2.20
CA PHE A 40 -4.39 -3.12 -2.89
C PHE A 40 -3.84 -4.40 -2.26
N SER A 41 -3.27 -5.28 -3.06
CA SER A 41 -2.48 -6.40 -2.56
C SER A 41 -1.30 -6.68 -3.48
N GLY A 42 -0.21 -7.12 -2.87
CA GLY A 42 1.03 -7.35 -3.59
C GLY A 42 2.10 -7.94 -2.69
N TYR A 43 3.32 -7.95 -3.21
CA TYR A 43 4.49 -8.47 -2.52
C TYR A 43 5.57 -7.40 -2.38
N ILE A 44 6.10 -7.23 -1.18
CA ILE A 44 7.25 -6.38 -0.89
C ILE A 44 8.46 -7.29 -0.69
N SER A 45 9.46 -7.16 -1.56
CA SER A 45 10.73 -7.90 -1.41
C SER A 45 11.46 -7.42 -0.15
N VAL A 46 11.82 -8.36 0.73
CA VAL A 46 12.53 -8.07 1.99
C VAL A 46 13.95 -8.65 2.02
N ASP A 47 14.24 -9.62 1.16
CA ASP A 47 15.58 -10.16 0.94
C ASP A 47 15.68 -10.68 -0.49
N GLU A 48 16.26 -9.88 -1.39
CA GLU A 48 16.42 -10.25 -2.79
C GLU A 48 17.40 -11.42 -2.98
N LYS A 49 18.42 -11.53 -2.13
CA LYS A 49 19.42 -12.60 -2.23
C LYS A 49 18.81 -13.96 -1.91
N GLN A 50 17.85 -13.97 -0.99
CA GLN A 50 17.11 -15.18 -0.61
C GLN A 50 15.74 -15.29 -1.30
N ASN A 51 15.40 -14.36 -2.21
CA ASN A 51 14.09 -14.27 -2.85
C ASN A 51 12.91 -14.28 -1.85
N ARG A 52 13.06 -13.59 -0.71
CA ARG A 52 12.00 -13.49 0.30
C ARG A 52 11.18 -12.24 0.07
N ALA A 53 9.87 -12.39 0.03
CA ALA A 53 8.92 -11.30 -0.04
C ALA A 53 7.79 -11.49 0.98
N LEU A 54 7.25 -10.38 1.47
CA LEU A 54 6.07 -10.35 2.32
C LEU A 54 4.85 -9.95 1.49
N PHE A 55 3.80 -10.74 1.58
CA PHE A 55 2.50 -10.36 1.05
C PHE A 55 1.87 -9.25 1.92
N TYR A 56 1.23 -8.28 1.29
CA TYR A 56 0.43 -7.28 1.98
C TYR A 56 -1.00 -7.20 1.41
N TYR A 57 -1.94 -6.81 2.26
CA TYR A 57 -3.27 -6.35 1.88
C TYR A 57 -3.50 -5.00 2.54
N PHE A 58 -3.73 -3.97 1.74
CA PHE A 58 -3.88 -2.59 2.17
C PHE A 58 -5.23 -2.06 1.73
N VAL A 59 -5.91 -1.34 2.62
CA VAL A 59 -7.17 -0.66 2.36
C VAL A 59 -7.01 0.80 2.75
N GLU A 60 -7.41 1.70 1.86
CA GLU A 60 -7.45 3.12 2.18
C GLU A 60 -8.61 3.43 3.12
N ALA A 61 -8.50 4.54 3.86
CA ALA A 61 -9.64 5.04 4.63
C ALA A 61 -10.77 5.48 3.69
N GLU A 62 -12.02 5.16 4.06
CA GLU A 62 -13.21 5.48 3.25
C GLU A 62 -13.42 6.99 3.03
N SER A 63 -12.94 7.82 3.95
CA SER A 63 -13.11 9.27 3.90
C SER A 63 -11.77 9.98 4.06
N GLN A 64 -11.47 10.82 3.06
CA GLN A 64 -10.26 11.66 2.99
C GLN A 64 -8.96 10.85 3.21
N PRO A 65 -8.69 9.80 2.42
CA PRO A 65 -7.56 8.88 2.66
C PRO A 65 -6.21 9.60 2.78
N GLY A 66 -5.98 10.64 1.98
CA GLY A 66 -4.74 11.43 2.05
C GLY A 66 -4.53 12.25 3.33
N SER A 67 -5.54 12.40 4.20
CA SER A 67 -5.42 13.10 5.49
C SER A 67 -5.39 12.14 6.70
N LYS A 68 -5.53 10.83 6.47
CA LYS A 68 -5.56 9.82 7.55
C LYS A 68 -4.18 9.21 7.78
N PRO A 69 -3.87 8.76 9.00
CA PRO A 69 -2.61 8.09 9.28
C PRO A 69 -2.55 6.72 8.60
N LEU A 70 -1.33 6.28 8.28
CA LEU A 70 -1.07 4.90 7.89
C LEU A 70 -0.98 4.03 9.15
N VAL A 71 -1.73 2.94 9.19
CA VAL A 71 -1.70 1.96 10.29
C VAL A 71 -1.20 0.62 9.75
N LEU A 72 -0.12 0.10 10.33
CA LEU A 72 0.36 -1.25 10.08
C LEU A 72 -0.18 -2.18 11.16
N TRP A 73 -0.89 -3.22 10.74
CA TRP A 73 -1.40 -4.26 11.63
C TRP A 73 -0.62 -5.56 11.46
N LEU A 74 -0.11 -6.11 12.57
CA LEU A 74 0.64 -7.35 12.60
C LEU A 74 0.02 -8.32 13.60
N ASN A 75 -0.36 -9.50 13.14
CA ASN A 75 -0.75 -10.58 14.02
C ASN A 75 0.47 -11.23 14.68
N GLY A 76 0.27 -11.69 15.90
CA GLY A 76 1.29 -12.38 16.69
C GLY A 76 1.31 -13.89 16.48
N GLY A 77 1.52 -14.62 17.57
CA GLY A 77 1.86 -16.04 17.54
C GLY A 77 3.34 -16.23 17.30
N PRO A 78 3.73 -17.30 16.62
CA PRO A 78 4.43 -17.09 15.36
C PRO A 78 3.74 -17.80 14.20
N GLY A 79 3.72 -17.18 13.03
CA GLY A 79 3.21 -17.79 11.79
C GLY A 79 1.74 -17.53 11.46
N CYS A 80 0.97 -16.89 12.34
CA CYS A 80 -0.39 -16.46 12.02
C CYS A 80 -0.36 -15.31 10.99
N SER A 81 -1.22 -15.38 9.98
CA SER A 81 -1.29 -14.37 8.93
C SER A 81 -2.05 -13.12 9.39
N SER A 82 -1.48 -11.93 9.14
CA SER A 82 -2.19 -10.67 9.40
C SER A 82 -3.42 -10.45 8.52
N VAL A 83 -3.52 -11.17 7.40
CA VAL A 83 -4.69 -11.14 6.53
C VAL A 83 -5.92 -11.68 7.26
N ALA A 84 -5.75 -12.58 8.24
CA ALA A 84 -6.87 -13.08 9.04
C ALA A 84 -7.61 -11.92 9.75
N SER A 85 -6.89 -11.01 10.41
CA SER A 85 -7.53 -9.85 11.05
C SER A 85 -8.24 -8.92 10.07
N ALA A 86 -7.73 -8.83 8.83
CA ALA A 86 -8.34 -8.00 7.80
C ALA A 86 -9.71 -8.52 7.31
N PHE A 87 -10.02 -9.80 7.53
CA PHE A 87 -11.29 -10.39 7.09
C PHE A 87 -12.13 -10.98 8.23
N LEU A 88 -11.54 -11.24 9.40
CA LEU A 88 -12.20 -11.91 10.53
C LEU A 88 -12.35 -11.03 11.77
N GLU A 89 -11.64 -9.90 11.85
CA GLU A 89 -11.65 -9.05 13.04
C GLU A 89 -12.16 -7.64 12.71
N HIS A 90 -11.28 -6.77 12.20
CA HIS A 90 -11.52 -5.32 12.15
C HIS A 90 -11.27 -4.70 10.77
N GLY A 91 -11.02 -5.51 9.75
CA GLY A 91 -10.96 -4.99 8.38
C GLY A 91 -12.34 -4.61 7.83
N PRO A 92 -12.37 -3.99 6.64
CA PRO A 92 -13.57 -3.31 6.14
C PRO A 92 -14.60 -4.26 5.49
N LEU A 93 -14.24 -5.53 5.29
CA LEU A 93 -15.10 -6.56 4.69
C LEU A 93 -15.48 -7.60 5.74
N LYS A 94 -16.74 -8.05 5.71
CA LYS A 94 -17.30 -9.11 6.55
C LYS A 94 -18.05 -10.11 5.70
#